data_AF-A0A160J579-F1
#
_entry.id   AF-A0A160J579-F1
#
_cell.length_a   1.000
_cell.length_b   1.000
_cell.length_c   1.000
_cell.angle_alpha   90.00
_cell.angle_beta   90.00
_cell.angle_gamma   90.00
#
_symmetry.space_group_name_H-M   'P 1'
#
loop_
_entity.id
_entity.type
_entity.pdbx_description
1 polymer ?
#
loop_
_entity_poly.entity_id
_entity_poly.type
_entity_poly.pdbx_seq_one_letter_code
_entity_poly.pdbx_strand_id
1 'polypeptide(L)'
;SFSLVPSIMHRLESLLLSVNLKHMILDHCPQNITIPTIKVLESITTKGCQENFDLESLETLGDSFLKYAASQQLFKTYQNDREGLLSVNKDKIISNLSLGKLGCDRKISGFIREESFDPKKWTITGDYSGNYFLNEELLFNKRSIYVGGTRKIDTEVVGDVVEALIGAFLSTGGELDAIYFMNWVGIEVDLDHIRYERHLQVQPEKLIDVGHLESLLDYKFCDPSLLVEALSHGSYIPGGYQ
;
A
#
# COMPACT_ATOMS: atom_id res chain seq x y z
N SER A 1 -20.53 24.70 30.54
CA SER A 1 -19.09 24.37 30.44
C SER A 1 -18.81 23.95 29.02
N PHE A 2 -17.92 24.63 28.30
CA PHE A 2 -17.53 24.31 26.91
C PHE A 2 -16.29 23.39 26.85
N SER A 3 -15.99 22.66 27.92
CA SER A 3 -14.78 21.85 28.06
C SER A 3 -14.66 20.68 27.07
N LEU A 4 -15.76 20.26 26.45
CA LEU A 4 -15.78 19.17 25.45
C LEU A 4 -15.59 19.67 24.00
N VAL A 5 -15.71 20.97 23.75
CA VAL A 5 -15.61 21.54 22.40
C VAL A 5 -14.27 21.19 21.74
N PRO A 6 -13.10 21.30 22.40
CA PRO A 6 -11.82 20.92 21.79
C PRO A 6 -11.81 19.47 21.30
N SER A 7 -12.27 18.54 22.13
CA SER A 7 -12.30 17.10 21.80
C SER A 7 -13.25 16.78 20.65
N ILE A 8 -14.44 17.42 20.62
CA ILE A 8 -15.40 17.24 19.52
C ILE A 8 -14.83 17.78 18.22
N MET A 9 -14.25 18.99 18.25
CA MET A 9 -13.65 19.61 17.07
C MET A 9 -12.47 18.80 16.53
N HIS A 10 -11.59 18.30 17.41
CA HIS A 10 -10.49 17.44 17.01
C HIS A 10 -10.98 16.15 16.31
N ARG A 11 -12.08 15.56 16.81
CA ARG A 11 -12.65 14.37 16.17
C ARG A 11 -13.29 14.68 14.82
N LEU A 12 -13.99 15.81 14.70
CA LEU A 12 -14.55 16.28 13.43
C LEU A 12 -13.46 16.57 12.40
N GLU A 13 -12.40 17.27 12.81
CA GLU A 13 -11.23 17.55 11.97
C GLU A 13 -10.57 16.26 11.46
N SER A 14 -10.31 15.31 12.35
CA SER A 14 -9.73 14.01 12.00
C SER A 14 -10.59 13.25 10.98
N LEU A 15 -11.91 13.25 11.17
CA LEU A 15 -12.84 12.64 10.22
C LEU A 15 -12.86 13.40 8.88
N LEU A 16 -12.89 14.73 8.90
CA LEU A 16 -12.88 15.56 7.68
C LEU A 16 -11.59 15.36 6.87
N LEU A 17 -10.43 15.24 7.52
CA LEU A 17 -9.17 14.88 6.86
C LEU A 17 -9.29 13.55 6.12
N SER A 18 -9.79 12.52 6.79
CA SER A 18 -9.98 11.19 6.17
C SER A 18 -11.01 11.20 5.03
N VAL A 19 -12.10 11.97 5.15
CA VAL A 19 -13.09 12.16 4.08
C VAL A 19 -12.46 12.86 2.87
N ASN A 20 -11.68 13.91 3.11
CA ASN A 20 -11.01 14.66 2.04
C ASN A 20 -9.99 13.79 1.30
N LEU A 21 -9.18 13.00 2.02
CA LEU A 21 -8.24 12.05 1.40
C LEU A 21 -8.99 10.98 0.61
N LYS A 22 -10.04 10.40 1.18
CA LYS A 22 -10.90 9.43 0.48
C LYS A 22 -11.45 10.02 -0.83
N HIS A 23 -11.97 11.24 -0.80
CA HIS A 23 -12.43 11.92 -2.02
C HIS A 23 -11.28 12.13 -3.00
N MET A 24 -10.12 12.61 -2.56
CA MET A 24 -8.95 12.81 -3.43
C MET A 24 -8.53 11.52 -4.16
N ILE A 25 -8.62 10.36 -3.50
CA ILE A 25 -8.30 9.05 -4.08
C ILE A 25 -9.41 8.59 -5.05
N LEU A 26 -10.67 8.84 -4.72
CA LEU A 26 -11.83 8.31 -5.46
C LEU A 26 -12.42 9.27 -6.50
N ASP A 27 -12.02 10.55 -6.54
CA ASP A 27 -12.62 11.60 -7.38
C ASP A 27 -12.56 11.26 -8.89
N HIS A 28 -11.64 10.38 -9.31
CA HIS A 28 -11.49 9.92 -10.70
C HIS A 28 -11.69 8.41 -10.86
N CYS A 29 -12.31 7.74 -9.88
CA CYS A 29 -12.48 6.29 -9.92
C CYS A 29 -13.57 5.89 -10.94
N PRO A 30 -13.25 5.08 -11.96
CA PRO A 30 -14.24 4.59 -12.91
C PRO A 30 -15.08 3.42 -12.37
N GLN A 31 -14.70 2.86 -11.20
CA GLN A 31 -15.29 1.67 -10.59
C GLN A 31 -16.00 2.02 -9.28
N ASN A 32 -16.90 1.16 -8.82
CA ASN A 32 -17.65 1.36 -7.58
C ASN A 32 -16.82 0.97 -6.32
N ILE A 33 -15.59 1.48 -6.23
CA ILE A 33 -14.65 1.23 -5.14
C ILE A 33 -15.14 1.93 -3.88
N THR A 34 -15.28 1.17 -2.78
CA THR A 34 -15.83 1.70 -1.53
C THR A 34 -14.93 1.35 -0.36
N ILE A 35 -14.20 2.35 0.13
CA ILE A 35 -13.45 2.26 1.40
C ILE A 35 -14.21 2.98 2.53
N PRO A 36 -14.41 2.37 3.71
CA PRO A 36 -14.93 3.05 4.88
C PRO A 36 -14.01 4.20 5.31
N THR A 37 -14.58 5.39 5.57
CA THR A 37 -13.81 6.57 6.03
C THR A 37 -12.99 6.27 7.29
N ILE A 38 -13.50 5.41 8.18
CA ILE A 38 -12.76 5.02 9.39
C ILE A 38 -11.48 4.25 9.09
N LYS A 39 -11.45 3.45 8.02
CA LYS A 39 -10.26 2.72 7.58
C LYS A 39 -9.21 3.67 6.98
N VAL A 40 -9.65 4.72 6.28
CA VAL A 40 -8.78 5.81 5.83
C VAL A 40 -8.23 6.60 7.02
N LEU A 41 -9.05 6.85 8.05
CA LEU A 41 -8.59 7.52 9.26
C LEU A 41 -7.55 6.66 10.02
N GLU A 42 -7.78 5.36 10.12
CA GLU A 42 -6.86 4.40 10.73
C GLU A 42 -5.51 4.40 10.01
N SER A 43 -5.51 4.33 8.67
CA SER A 43 -4.27 4.31 7.87
C SER A 43 -3.43 5.59 7.94
N ILE A 44 -4.04 6.75 8.23
CA ILE A 44 -3.32 8.04 8.36
C ILE A 44 -3.00 8.41 9.81
N THR A 45 -3.30 7.54 10.78
CA THR A 45 -3.07 7.81 12.20
C THR A 45 -1.89 6.98 12.71
N THR A 46 -0.79 7.66 13.05
CA THR A 46 0.35 6.98 13.66
C THR A 46 0.11 6.73 15.15
N LYS A 47 0.90 5.81 15.74
CA LYS A 47 0.89 5.55 17.19
C LYS A 47 1.17 6.78 18.05
N GLY A 48 1.85 7.80 17.52
CA GLY A 48 2.12 9.03 18.25
C GLY A 48 0.85 9.78 18.65
N CYS A 49 -0.27 9.54 17.97
CA CYS A 49 -1.58 10.10 18.32
C CYS A 49 -2.17 9.55 19.64
N GLN A 50 -1.71 8.38 20.10
CA GLN A 50 -2.26 7.70 21.30
C GLN A 50 -3.77 7.45 21.21
N GLU A 51 -4.28 7.17 20.00
CA GLU A 51 -5.65 6.76 19.77
C GLU A 51 -5.81 5.25 20.04
N ASN A 52 -7.05 4.76 20.08
CA ASN A 52 -7.34 3.33 20.24
C ASN A 52 -7.12 2.51 18.95
N PHE A 53 -6.66 3.17 17.88
CA PHE A 53 -6.41 2.59 16.57
C PHE A 53 -5.20 3.30 15.97
N ASP A 54 -4.42 2.59 15.17
CA ASP A 54 -3.24 3.09 14.48
C ASP A 54 -3.01 2.31 13.18
N LEU A 55 -2.07 2.79 12.37
CA LEU A 55 -1.82 2.28 11.03
C LEU A 55 -1.09 0.93 10.98
N GLU A 56 -0.47 0.44 12.07
CA GLU A 56 0.53 -0.65 11.98
C GLU A 56 -0.03 -1.97 11.45
N SER A 57 -1.25 -2.32 11.85
CA SER A 57 -1.88 -3.56 11.37
C SER A 57 -2.20 -3.49 9.88
N LEU A 58 -2.57 -2.31 9.39
CA LEU A 58 -2.84 -2.08 7.97
C LEU A 58 -1.54 -1.97 7.18
N GLU A 59 -0.52 -1.32 7.73
CA GLU A 59 0.84 -1.24 7.17
C GLU A 59 1.40 -2.64 6.93
N THR A 60 1.38 -3.50 7.95
CA THR A 60 1.87 -4.88 7.86
C THR A 60 1.15 -5.67 6.75
N LEU A 61 -0.18 -5.52 6.65
CA LEU A 61 -0.99 -6.16 5.61
C LEU A 61 -0.64 -5.59 4.22
N GLY A 62 -0.50 -4.29 4.12
CA GLY A 62 -0.18 -3.57 2.90
C GLY A 62 1.21 -3.90 2.37
N ASP A 63 2.24 -3.91 3.22
CA ASP A 63 3.61 -4.31 2.89
C ASP A 63 3.65 -5.73 2.31
N SER A 64 2.94 -6.66 2.96
CA SER A 64 2.84 -8.05 2.48
C SER A 64 2.24 -8.14 1.08
N PHE A 65 1.14 -7.41 0.83
CA PHE A 65 0.48 -7.40 -0.46
C PHE A 65 1.26 -6.63 -1.53
N LEU A 66 1.90 -5.51 -1.17
CA LEU A 66 2.78 -4.73 -2.05
C LEU A 66 3.93 -5.61 -2.56
N LYS A 67 4.58 -6.36 -1.66
CA LYS A 67 5.62 -7.33 -2.02
C LYS A 67 5.09 -8.39 -2.98
N TYR A 68 3.92 -8.96 -2.69
CA TYR A 68 3.28 -9.95 -3.57
C TYR A 68 2.98 -9.39 -4.97
N ALA A 69 2.28 -8.26 -5.05
CA ALA A 69 1.86 -7.64 -6.30
C ALA A 69 3.07 -7.18 -7.14
N ALA A 70 4.06 -6.55 -6.52
CA ALA A 70 5.30 -6.15 -7.20
C ALA A 70 6.08 -7.36 -7.71
N SER A 71 6.17 -8.43 -6.92
CA SER A 71 6.80 -9.68 -7.35
C SER A 71 6.08 -10.32 -8.53
N GLN A 72 4.74 -10.39 -8.52
CA GLN A 72 3.97 -10.92 -9.64
C GLN A 72 4.16 -10.07 -10.90
N GLN A 73 4.08 -8.75 -10.78
CA GLN A 73 4.26 -7.84 -11.92
C GLN A 73 5.64 -8.01 -12.57
N LEU A 74 6.70 -8.09 -11.76
CA LEU A 74 8.06 -8.27 -12.25
C LEU A 74 8.26 -9.65 -12.90
N PHE A 75 7.76 -10.70 -12.27
CA PHE A 75 7.83 -12.06 -12.82
C PHE A 75 7.12 -12.17 -14.17
N LYS A 76 5.95 -11.52 -14.28
CA LYS A 76 5.17 -11.46 -15.51
C LYS A 76 5.85 -10.65 -16.62
N THR A 77 6.46 -9.52 -16.27
CA THR A 77 7.08 -8.58 -17.22
C THR A 77 8.42 -9.11 -17.74
N TYR A 78 9.20 -9.75 -16.86
CA TYR A 78 10.58 -10.17 -17.11
C TYR A 78 10.74 -11.69 -16.94
N GLN A 79 9.97 -12.48 -17.70
CA GLN A 79 9.88 -13.95 -17.56
C GLN A 79 11.21 -14.71 -17.71
N ASN A 80 12.19 -14.10 -18.37
CA ASN A 80 13.50 -14.69 -18.67
C ASN A 80 14.64 -14.13 -17.81
N ASP A 81 14.36 -13.16 -16.94
CA ASP A 81 15.38 -12.57 -16.09
C ASP A 81 15.66 -13.45 -14.87
N ARG A 82 16.90 -13.39 -14.38
CA ARG A 82 17.32 -14.15 -13.20
C ARG A 82 16.76 -13.52 -11.93
N GLU A 83 16.48 -14.36 -10.93
CA GLU A 83 15.94 -13.96 -9.62
C GLU A 83 16.66 -12.73 -9.02
N GLY A 84 18.00 -12.69 -9.05
CA GLY A 84 18.75 -11.56 -8.48
C GLY A 84 18.46 -10.20 -9.14
N LEU A 85 18.18 -10.17 -10.46
CA LEU A 85 17.79 -8.93 -11.15
C LEU A 85 16.37 -8.52 -10.77
N LEU A 86 15.46 -9.49 -10.68
CA LEU A 86 14.08 -9.27 -10.25
C LEU A 86 14.03 -8.74 -8.82
N SER A 87 14.82 -9.31 -7.92
CA SER A 87 14.92 -8.87 -6.51
C SER A 87 15.42 -7.43 -6.41
N VAL A 88 16.46 -7.04 -7.17
CA VAL A 88 16.93 -5.65 -7.20
C VAL A 88 15.86 -4.69 -7.74
N ASN A 89 15.10 -5.09 -8.76
CA ASN A 89 14.02 -4.25 -9.31
C ASN A 89 12.84 -4.15 -8.35
N LYS A 90 12.50 -5.24 -7.66
CA LYS A 90 11.47 -5.26 -6.61
C LYS A 90 11.82 -4.29 -5.50
N ASP A 91 13.03 -4.36 -4.97
CA ASP A 91 13.47 -3.52 -3.86
C ASP A 91 13.42 -2.02 -4.21
N LYS A 92 13.68 -1.66 -5.48
CA LYS A 92 13.51 -0.26 -5.95
C LYS A 92 12.05 0.21 -5.89
N ILE A 93 11.11 -0.66 -6.23
CA ILE A 93 9.67 -0.35 -6.23
C ILE A 93 9.16 -0.24 -4.79
N ILE A 94 9.50 -1.21 -3.94
CA ILE A 94 8.92 -1.35 -2.60
C ILE A 94 9.69 -0.60 -1.50
N SER A 95 10.82 0.04 -1.80
CA SER A 95 11.57 0.75 -0.75
C SER A 95 10.76 1.90 -0.14
N ASN A 96 10.84 2.07 1.18
CA ASN A 96 10.15 3.15 1.91
C ASN A 96 10.47 4.53 1.33
N LEU A 97 11.70 4.75 0.83
CA LEU A 97 12.07 5.99 0.16
C LEU A 97 11.28 6.22 -1.14
N SER A 98 11.07 5.17 -1.95
CA SER A 98 10.26 5.26 -3.17
C SER A 98 8.79 5.49 -2.82
N LEU A 99 8.23 4.72 -1.89
CA LEU A 99 6.84 4.86 -1.44
C LEU A 99 6.57 6.24 -0.84
N GLY A 100 7.46 6.71 0.03
CA GLY A 100 7.37 8.02 0.64
C GLY A 100 7.44 9.16 -0.37
N LYS A 101 8.26 9.04 -1.43
CA LYS A 101 8.28 10.00 -2.55
C LYS A 101 6.96 10.01 -3.30
N LEU A 102 6.45 8.83 -3.69
CA LEU A 102 5.15 8.72 -4.36
C LEU A 102 4.01 9.31 -3.52
N GLY A 103 4.00 9.02 -2.21
CA GLY A 103 3.02 9.60 -1.29
C GLY A 103 3.15 11.12 -1.13
N CYS A 104 4.39 11.65 -1.09
CA CYS A 104 4.64 13.09 -1.08
C CYS A 104 4.15 13.77 -2.37
N ASP A 105 4.39 13.17 -3.52
CA ASP A 105 3.95 13.68 -4.83
C ASP A 105 2.41 13.73 -4.92
N ARG A 106 1.74 12.78 -4.27
CA ARG A 106 0.27 12.74 -4.12
C ARG A 106 -0.26 13.57 -2.94
N LYS A 107 0.59 14.31 -2.23
CA LYS A 107 0.23 15.16 -1.07
C LYS A 107 -0.39 14.39 0.11
N ILE A 108 -0.09 13.10 0.25
CA ILE A 108 -0.58 12.28 1.37
C ILE A 108 -0.05 12.80 2.71
N SER A 109 1.17 13.35 2.74
CA SER A 109 1.81 13.91 3.93
C SER A 109 0.94 14.96 4.66
N GLY A 110 0.14 15.74 3.94
CA GLY A 110 -0.76 16.74 4.51
C GLY A 110 -1.94 16.17 5.30
N PHE A 111 -2.20 14.86 5.20
CA PHE A 111 -3.30 14.18 5.89
C PHE A 111 -2.84 13.37 7.11
N ILE A 112 -1.53 13.19 7.29
CA ILE A 112 -0.96 12.32 8.32
C ILE A 112 -1.12 12.95 9.72
N ARG A 113 -1.58 12.13 10.67
CA ARG A 113 -1.72 12.49 12.08
C ARG A 113 -0.63 11.80 12.88
N GLU A 114 0.26 12.58 13.49
CA GLU A 114 1.42 12.05 14.25
C GLU A 114 1.37 12.39 15.75
N GLU A 115 0.74 13.49 16.13
CA GLU A 115 0.82 14.00 17.51
C GLU A 115 -0.43 13.68 18.33
N SER A 116 -0.23 13.34 19.60
CA SER A 116 -1.32 13.16 20.58
C SER A 116 -2.09 14.45 20.80
N PHE A 117 -3.41 14.36 20.86
CA PHE A 117 -4.27 15.52 21.11
C PHE A 117 -4.18 16.00 22.57
N ASP A 118 -3.83 17.28 22.76
CA ASP A 118 -3.87 17.97 24.06
C ASP A 118 -4.93 19.08 24.06
N PRO A 119 -6.08 18.89 24.75
CA PRO A 119 -7.14 19.90 24.84
C PRO A 119 -6.67 21.25 25.40
N LYS A 120 -5.60 21.28 26.20
CA LYS A 120 -5.09 22.52 26.83
C LYS A 120 -4.32 23.39 25.85
N LYS A 121 -3.78 22.78 24.80
CA LYS A 121 -3.04 23.46 23.72
C LYS A 121 -3.93 23.76 22.52
N TRP A 122 -5.17 23.27 22.52
CA TRP A 122 -6.11 23.47 21.43
C TRP A 122 -6.53 24.95 21.35
N THR A 123 -6.36 25.52 20.16
CA THR A 123 -6.78 26.87 19.81
C THR A 123 -7.84 26.82 18.72
N ILE A 124 -8.70 27.84 18.68
CA ILE A 124 -9.74 27.93 17.65
C ILE A 124 -9.05 28.28 16.32
N THR A 125 -9.19 27.40 15.33
CA THR A 125 -8.73 27.64 13.96
C THR A 125 -9.39 28.89 13.38
N GLY A 126 -8.60 29.89 12.99
CA GLY A 126 -9.07 31.17 12.45
C GLY A 126 -9.01 32.36 13.41
N ASP A 127 -8.52 32.16 14.64
CA ASP A 127 -8.21 33.28 15.53
C ASP A 127 -6.91 33.97 15.10
N TYR A 128 -7.04 35.13 14.44
CA TYR A 128 -5.92 35.96 13.98
C TYR A 128 -5.19 36.71 15.13
N SER A 129 -5.55 36.46 16.40
CA SER A 129 -5.00 37.19 17.54
C SER A 129 -3.61 36.71 18.00
N GLY A 130 -3.07 35.63 17.43
CA GLY A 130 -1.72 35.12 17.71
C GLY A 130 -0.91 34.90 16.44
N ASN A 131 0.43 34.98 16.54
CA ASN A 131 1.41 34.77 15.46
C ASN A 131 1.43 33.34 14.85
N TYR A 132 0.34 32.59 14.94
CA TYR A 132 0.18 31.28 14.32
C TYR A 132 -0.28 31.48 12.88
N PHE A 133 0.67 31.64 11.97
CA PHE A 133 0.39 31.61 10.54
C PHE A 133 -0.23 30.26 10.18
N LEU A 134 -1.52 30.27 9.84
CA LEU A 134 -2.17 29.15 9.17
C LEU A 134 -1.61 29.12 7.75
N ASN A 135 -0.87 28.06 7.42
CA ASN A 135 -0.45 27.86 6.05
C ASN A 135 -1.59 27.18 5.31
N GLU A 136 -2.10 27.85 4.29
CA GLU A 136 -3.06 27.28 3.36
C GLU A 136 -2.30 26.40 2.38
N GLU A 137 -2.35 25.07 2.57
CA GLU A 137 -1.80 24.16 1.57
C GLU A 137 -2.88 23.86 0.53
N LEU A 138 -2.68 24.39 -0.68
CA LEU A 138 -3.57 24.20 -1.82
C LEU A 138 -3.39 22.78 -2.36
N LEU A 139 -4.40 21.93 -2.17
CA LEU A 139 -4.50 20.65 -2.87
C LEU A 139 -5.07 20.85 -4.28
N PHE A 140 -4.79 19.90 -5.18
CA PHE A 140 -5.40 19.89 -6.51
C PHE A 140 -6.94 19.95 -6.38
N ASN A 141 -7.58 20.86 -7.13
CA ASN A 141 -9.02 21.24 -7.13
C ASN A 141 -9.52 22.25 -6.08
N LYS A 142 -8.85 23.41 -5.89
CA LYS A 142 -9.39 24.55 -5.10
C LYS A 142 -9.81 24.21 -3.65
N ARG A 143 -9.29 23.12 -3.08
CA ARG A 143 -9.54 22.73 -1.69
C ARG A 143 -8.33 23.12 -0.86
N SER A 144 -8.53 23.92 0.18
CA SER A 144 -7.50 24.23 1.16
C SER A 144 -7.69 23.44 2.44
N ILE A 145 -6.58 22.91 2.95
CA ILE A 145 -6.50 22.42 4.33
C ILE A 145 -5.80 23.50 5.14
N TYR A 146 -6.42 23.92 6.24
CA TYR A 146 -5.80 24.82 7.20
C TYR A 146 -4.91 24.01 8.12
N VAL A 147 -3.59 24.05 7.92
CA VAL A 147 -2.63 23.42 8.83
C VAL A 147 -2.09 24.47 9.79
N GLY A 148 -2.21 24.20 11.09
CA GLY A 148 -1.52 24.98 12.13
C GLY A 148 -0.02 24.68 12.10
N GLY A 149 0.79 25.64 11.64
CA GLY A 149 2.25 25.54 11.60
C GLY A 149 2.82 24.76 10.41
N THR A 150 4.16 24.69 10.31
CA THR A 150 4.88 23.86 9.34
C THR A 150 5.17 22.50 9.96
N ARG A 151 4.37 21.48 9.63
CA ARG A 151 4.66 20.08 10.00
C ARG A 151 5.58 19.49 8.94
N LYS A 152 6.77 19.06 9.34
CA LYS A 152 7.69 18.31 8.46
C LYS A 152 7.54 16.83 8.83
N ILE A 153 6.73 16.10 8.05
CA ILE A 153 6.59 14.65 8.20
C ILE A 153 7.79 13.96 7.54
N ASP A 154 8.32 12.92 8.19
CA ASP A 154 9.38 12.10 7.61
C ASP A 154 8.86 11.35 6.37
N THR A 155 9.70 11.24 5.35
CA THR A 155 9.38 10.46 4.14
C THR A 155 9.16 8.99 4.47
N GLU A 156 9.82 8.46 5.49
CA GLU A 156 9.61 7.09 5.98
C GLU A 156 8.16 6.90 6.46
N VAL A 157 7.66 7.80 7.31
CA VAL A 157 6.26 7.77 7.81
C VAL A 157 5.26 7.89 6.66
N VAL A 158 5.57 8.68 5.62
CA VAL A 158 4.72 8.74 4.42
C VAL A 158 4.67 7.38 3.72
N GLY A 159 5.79 6.67 3.64
CA GLY A 159 5.86 5.31 3.12
C GLY A 159 4.97 4.34 3.89
N ASP A 160 5.09 4.32 5.22
CA ASP A 160 4.28 3.46 6.10
C ASP A 160 2.78 3.74 5.92
N VAL A 161 2.39 5.02 5.74
CA VAL A 161 1.00 5.41 5.44
C VAL A 161 0.55 4.95 4.05
N VAL A 162 1.43 4.95 3.04
CA VAL A 162 1.11 4.37 1.73
C VAL A 162 0.83 2.88 1.86
N GLU A 163 1.66 2.15 2.60
CA GLU A 163 1.44 0.72 2.87
C GLU A 163 0.14 0.50 3.63
N ALA A 164 -0.12 1.29 4.68
CA ALA A 164 -1.36 1.20 5.44
C ALA A 164 -2.60 1.48 4.58
N LEU A 165 -2.52 2.42 3.63
CA LEU A 165 -3.61 2.65 2.66
C LEU A 165 -3.79 1.44 1.74
N ILE A 166 -2.72 0.84 1.21
CA ILE A 166 -2.81 -0.43 0.44
C ILE A 166 -3.53 -1.50 1.25
N GLY A 167 -3.14 -1.70 2.52
CA GLY A 167 -3.79 -2.63 3.43
C GLY A 167 -5.25 -2.29 3.73
N ALA A 168 -5.59 -0.99 3.81
CA ALA A 168 -6.96 -0.54 4.01
C ALA A 168 -7.86 -0.86 2.80
N PHE A 169 -7.39 -0.61 1.57
CA PHE A 169 -8.11 -0.98 0.37
C PHE A 169 -8.22 -2.51 0.22
N LEU A 170 -7.14 -3.25 0.51
CA LEU A 170 -7.15 -4.72 0.46
C LEU A 170 -8.14 -5.34 1.45
N SER A 171 -8.12 -4.89 2.71
CA SER A 171 -8.97 -5.45 3.76
C SER A 171 -10.46 -5.15 3.58
N THR A 172 -10.80 -4.14 2.77
CA THR A 172 -12.19 -3.68 2.59
C THR A 172 -12.79 -4.07 1.25
N GLY A 173 -12.00 -3.98 0.17
CA GLY A 173 -12.44 -4.23 -1.21
C GLY A 173 -11.68 -5.34 -1.94
N GLY A 174 -10.68 -5.95 -1.31
CA GLY A 174 -9.89 -7.02 -1.91
C GLY A 174 -8.79 -6.52 -2.86
N GLU A 175 -8.25 -7.44 -3.66
CA GLU A 175 -7.04 -7.21 -4.46
C GLU A 175 -7.22 -6.12 -5.53
N LEU A 176 -8.39 -6.07 -6.18
CA LEU A 176 -8.69 -5.08 -7.23
C LEU A 176 -8.69 -3.65 -6.69
N ASP A 177 -9.27 -3.43 -5.51
CA ASP A 177 -9.33 -2.14 -4.85
C ASP A 177 -7.93 -1.70 -4.37
N ALA A 178 -7.13 -2.65 -3.86
CA ALA A 178 -5.74 -2.39 -3.49
C ALA A 178 -4.91 -1.99 -4.72
N ILE A 179 -5.08 -2.70 -5.84
CA ILE A 179 -4.38 -2.42 -7.10
C ILE A 179 -4.81 -1.10 -7.71
N TYR A 180 -6.09 -0.72 -7.59
CA TYR A 180 -6.52 0.61 -7.95
C TYR A 180 -5.74 1.67 -7.18
N PHE A 181 -5.63 1.53 -5.85
CA PHE A 181 -4.87 2.48 -5.04
C PHE A 181 -3.38 2.49 -5.40
N MET A 182 -2.77 1.32 -5.62
CA MET A 182 -1.38 1.20 -6.06
C MET A 182 -1.14 1.95 -7.38
N ASN A 183 -1.99 1.75 -8.39
CA ASN A 183 -1.91 2.48 -9.65
C ASN A 183 -2.16 3.99 -9.46
N TRP A 184 -3.12 4.36 -8.62
CA TRP A 184 -3.41 5.75 -8.29
C TRP A 184 -2.20 6.45 -7.65
N VAL A 185 -1.49 5.79 -6.72
CA VAL A 185 -0.30 6.38 -6.08
C VAL A 185 0.90 6.42 -7.02
N GLY A 186 0.96 5.52 -8.02
CA GLY A 186 1.98 5.49 -9.07
C GLY A 186 2.80 4.20 -9.14
N ILE A 187 2.31 3.13 -8.51
CA ILE A 187 2.88 1.79 -8.57
C ILE A 187 2.10 1.01 -9.63
N GLU A 188 2.72 0.81 -10.79
CA GLU A 188 2.09 0.17 -11.94
C GLU A 188 2.03 -1.36 -11.74
N VAL A 189 0.84 -1.87 -11.39
CA VAL A 189 0.58 -3.30 -11.18
C VAL A 189 -0.79 -3.70 -11.74
N ASP A 190 -0.91 -4.94 -12.20
CA ASP A 190 -2.17 -5.53 -12.68
C ASP A 190 -2.38 -6.97 -12.14
N LEU A 191 -3.61 -7.51 -12.29
CA LEU A 191 -3.94 -8.93 -11.97
C LEU A 191 -4.05 -9.80 -13.24
N ASP A 192 -3.63 -9.28 -14.38
CA ASP A 192 -3.83 -9.96 -15.64
C ASP A 192 -2.97 -11.22 -15.68
N HIS A 193 -3.63 -12.37 -15.68
CA HIS A 193 -2.99 -13.66 -15.78
C HIS A 193 -2.37 -13.80 -17.17
N ILE A 194 -1.05 -13.59 -17.26
CA ILE A 194 -0.29 -13.96 -18.44
C ILE A 194 0.07 -15.44 -18.35
N ARG A 195 -0.15 -16.16 -19.46
CA ARG A 195 0.41 -17.50 -19.62
C ARG A 195 1.93 -17.37 -19.65
N TYR A 196 2.58 -17.94 -18.65
CA TYR A 196 4.04 -18.09 -18.65
C TYR A 196 4.46 -18.92 -19.87
N GLU A 197 5.22 -18.31 -20.79
CA GLU A 197 5.70 -19.01 -21.99
C GLU A 197 6.92 -19.84 -21.63
N ARG A 198 6.71 -21.13 -21.37
CA ARG A 198 7.80 -22.06 -21.03
C ARG A 198 8.65 -22.35 -22.26
N HIS A 199 9.91 -21.96 -22.20
CA HIS A 199 10.90 -22.28 -23.24
C HIS A 199 11.42 -23.72 -23.18
N LEU A 200 11.13 -24.47 -22.11
CA LEU A 200 11.62 -25.84 -21.92
C LEU A 200 10.47 -26.86 -21.94
N GLN A 201 10.53 -27.81 -22.89
CA GLN A 201 9.72 -29.01 -22.82
C GLN A 201 10.36 -30.00 -21.84
N VAL A 202 9.93 -29.92 -20.58
CA VAL A 202 10.27 -30.91 -19.56
C VAL A 202 9.34 -32.10 -19.72
N GLN A 203 9.86 -33.33 -19.68
CA GLN A 203 9.06 -34.56 -19.56
C GLN A 203 8.94 -34.91 -18.08
N PRO A 204 7.84 -34.52 -17.39
CA PRO A 204 7.74 -34.58 -15.94
C PRO A 204 7.88 -35.99 -15.37
N GLU A 205 7.35 -36.96 -16.11
CA GLU A 205 7.23 -38.36 -15.70
C GLU A 205 8.59 -39.08 -15.63
N LYS A 206 9.63 -38.49 -16.24
CA LYS A 206 11.00 -39.03 -16.20
C LYS A 206 11.82 -38.51 -15.03
N LEU A 207 11.39 -37.42 -14.39
CA LEU A 207 12.14 -36.72 -13.37
C LEU A 207 11.54 -36.91 -11.98
N ILE A 208 10.21 -36.96 -11.88
CA ILE A 208 9.50 -37.03 -10.61
C ILE A 208 8.29 -37.97 -10.74
N ASP A 209 8.04 -38.77 -9.70
CA ASP A 209 6.79 -39.53 -9.58
C ASP A 209 5.65 -38.59 -9.12
N VAL A 210 5.04 -37.93 -10.12
CA VAL A 210 3.92 -37.02 -9.90
C VAL A 210 2.75 -37.73 -9.22
N GLY A 211 2.47 -38.98 -9.60
CA GLY A 211 1.34 -39.74 -9.05
C GLY A 211 1.48 -40.03 -7.55
N HIS A 212 2.70 -40.34 -7.11
CA HIS A 212 2.96 -40.50 -5.68
C HIS A 212 2.76 -39.19 -4.91
N LEU A 213 3.26 -38.06 -5.43
CA LEU A 213 3.09 -36.74 -4.79
C LEU A 213 1.64 -36.29 -4.74
N GLU A 214 0.88 -36.47 -5.82
CA GLU A 214 -0.55 -36.17 -5.85
C GLU A 214 -1.33 -37.01 -4.81
N SER A 215 -0.94 -38.28 -4.62
CA SER A 215 -1.56 -39.14 -3.60
C SER A 215 -1.23 -38.72 -2.17
N LEU A 216 -0.04 -38.16 -1.92
CA LEU A 216 0.37 -37.67 -0.60
C LEU A 216 -0.31 -36.34 -0.26
N LEU A 217 -0.48 -35.46 -1.25
CA LEU A 217 -1.04 -34.13 -1.09
C LEU A 217 -2.58 -34.10 -1.18
N ASP A 218 -3.19 -35.19 -1.66
CA ASP A 218 -4.62 -35.24 -2.03
C ASP A 218 -5.01 -34.08 -2.98
N TYR A 219 -4.10 -33.77 -3.92
CA TYR A 219 -4.23 -32.67 -4.87
C TYR A 219 -3.78 -33.10 -6.25
N LYS A 220 -4.56 -32.76 -7.29
CA LYS A 220 -4.20 -33.02 -8.69
C LYS A 220 -3.72 -31.74 -9.37
N PHE A 221 -2.50 -31.77 -9.90
CA PHE A 221 -1.93 -30.62 -10.58
C PHE A 221 -2.51 -30.49 -11.99
N CYS A 222 -3.00 -29.30 -12.34
CA CYS A 222 -3.40 -28.99 -13.71
C CYS A 222 -2.21 -28.99 -14.68
N ASP A 223 -1.04 -28.60 -14.18
CA ASP A 223 0.20 -28.50 -14.94
C ASP A 223 1.37 -29.10 -14.15
N PRO A 224 1.63 -30.41 -14.31
CA PRO A 224 2.70 -31.12 -13.59
C PRO A 224 4.12 -30.57 -13.86
N SER A 225 4.31 -29.79 -14.91
CA SER A 225 5.62 -29.20 -15.22
C SER A 225 6.04 -28.13 -14.19
N LEU A 226 5.09 -27.38 -13.63
CA LEU A 226 5.36 -26.37 -12.58
C LEU A 226 5.86 -27.06 -11.29
N LEU A 227 5.32 -28.25 -11.01
CA LEU A 227 5.79 -29.08 -9.90
C LEU A 227 7.24 -29.53 -10.11
N VAL A 228 7.59 -29.92 -11.34
CA VAL A 228 8.97 -30.32 -11.65
C VAL A 228 9.93 -29.15 -11.53
N GLU A 229 9.54 -27.97 -12.03
CA GLU A 229 10.35 -26.76 -11.88
C GLU A 229 10.54 -26.38 -10.41
N ALA A 230 9.46 -26.38 -9.61
CA ALA A 230 9.52 -26.07 -8.19
C ALA A 230 10.41 -27.03 -7.38
N LEU A 231 10.53 -28.28 -7.81
CA LEU A 231 11.37 -29.30 -7.17
C LEU A 231 12.75 -29.46 -7.83
N SER A 232 13.01 -28.75 -8.93
CA SER A 232 14.30 -28.78 -9.62
C SER A 232 15.26 -27.81 -8.94
N HIS A 233 16.35 -28.34 -8.40
CA HIS A 233 17.43 -27.51 -7.88
C HIS A 233 18.15 -26.80 -9.04
N GLY A 234 18.61 -25.56 -8.84
CA GLY A 234 19.25 -24.75 -9.89
C GLY A 234 20.53 -25.37 -10.50
N SER A 235 21.11 -26.38 -9.87
CA SER A 235 22.24 -27.15 -10.41
C SER A 235 21.86 -28.20 -11.46
N TYR A 236 20.57 -28.53 -11.59
CA TYR A 236 20.08 -29.64 -12.44
C TYR A 236 19.60 -29.20 -13.83
N ILE A 237 19.49 -27.90 -14.09
CA ILE A 237 19.02 -27.38 -15.39
C ILE A 237 20.12 -27.58 -16.45
N PRO A 238 19.93 -28.44 -17.47
CA PRO A 238 20.88 -28.63 -18.54
C PRO A 238 20.78 -27.44 -19.50
N GLY A 239 21.81 -26.59 -19.50
CA GLY A 239 21.79 -25.31 -20.20
C GLY A 239 21.33 -24.20 -19.26
N GLY A 240 22.20 -23.83 -18.33
CA GLY A 240 21.97 -22.68 -17.47
C GLY A 240 21.65 -21.46 -18.31
N TYR A 241 20.72 -20.64 -17.82
CA TYR A 241 20.47 -19.30 -18.32
C TYR A 241 21.82 -18.61 -18.52
N GLN A 242 22.33 -18.54 -19.76
CA GLN A 242 23.47 -17.68 -20.12
C GLN A 242 22.89 -16.29 -20.37
#